data_AF-A0A1F9PBA6-F1
#
_entry.id   AF-A0A1F9PBA6-F1
#
_cell.length_a   1.000
_cell.length_b   1.000
_cell.length_c   1.000
_cell.angle_alpha   90.00
_cell.angle_beta   90.00
_cell.angle_gamma   90.00
#
_symmetry.space_group_name_H-M   'P 1'
#
loop_
_entity.id
_entity.type
_entity.pdbx_description
1 polymer ?
#
loop_
_entity_poly.entity_id
_entity_poly.type
_entity_poly.pdbx_seq_one_letter_code
_entity_poly.pdbx_strand_id
1 'polypeptide(L)'
;MSEYEKQALNTAIDEEYYAKAVYQKVVDTFGPISPFTWIIRDEQMHINWVANLLGKYGLPVPPDRWAGNITLEFTSKQQACQVGAAAESYNASVYDEMLPQVTHTDIISIFGRLRDISRYRHLPAFQQCAAS
;
A
#
# COMPACT_ATOMS: atom_id res chain seq x y z
N MET A 1 12.78 -12.10 -16.04
CA MET A 1 11.47 -11.73 -15.48
C MET A 1 10.35 -12.19 -16.39
N SER A 2 9.36 -12.89 -15.84
CA SER A 2 8.17 -13.38 -16.55
C SER A 2 7.15 -12.25 -16.79
N GLU A 3 6.16 -12.45 -17.68
CA GLU A 3 5.03 -11.52 -17.81
C GLU A 3 4.24 -11.39 -16.51
N TYR A 4 4.13 -12.48 -15.74
CA TYR A 4 3.50 -12.45 -14.43
C TYR A 4 4.21 -11.49 -13.47
N GLU A 5 5.55 -11.59 -13.36
CA GLU A 5 6.32 -10.72 -12.46
C GLU A 5 6.28 -9.25 -12.88
N LYS A 6 6.23 -8.97 -14.20
CA LYS A 6 5.99 -7.60 -14.71
C LYS A 6 4.64 -7.06 -14.26
N GLN A 7 3.59 -7.87 -14.41
CA GLN A 7 2.26 -7.50 -13.97
C GLN A 7 2.20 -7.34 -12.44
N ALA A 8 2.88 -8.21 -11.70
CA ALA A 8 2.93 -8.16 -10.24
C ALA A 8 3.62 -6.89 -9.74
N LEU A 9 4.70 -6.43 -10.38
CA LEU A 9 5.33 -5.14 -10.05
C LEU A 9 4.42 -3.94 -10.34
N ASN A 10 3.67 -3.98 -11.45
CA ASN A 10 2.69 -2.93 -11.77
C ASN A 10 1.51 -2.94 -10.79
N THR A 11 1.04 -4.13 -10.39
CA THR A 11 0.01 -4.27 -9.35
C THR A 11 0.52 -3.73 -8.02
N ALA A 12 1.71 -4.15 -7.58
CA ALA A 12 2.30 -3.71 -6.32
C ALA A 12 2.37 -2.19 -6.22
N ILE A 13 2.91 -1.50 -7.23
CA ILE A 13 3.00 -0.03 -7.16
C ILE A 13 1.63 0.66 -7.19
N ASP A 14 0.64 0.11 -7.91
CA ASP A 14 -0.73 0.66 -7.92
C ASP A 14 -1.43 0.48 -6.56
N GLU A 15 -1.19 -0.64 -5.86
CA GLU A 15 -1.68 -0.87 -4.50
C GLU A 15 -1.07 0.13 -3.49
N GLU A 16 0.24 0.37 -3.56
CA GLU A 16 0.90 1.36 -2.68
C GLU A 16 0.44 2.80 -2.99
N TYR A 17 0.22 3.13 -4.27
CA TYR A 17 -0.38 4.42 -4.67
C TYR A 17 -1.79 4.57 -4.11
N TYR A 18 -2.62 3.53 -4.25
CA TYR A 18 -3.98 3.54 -3.75
C TYR A 18 -4.02 3.73 -2.23
N ALA A 19 -3.24 2.94 -1.47
CA ALA A 19 -3.16 3.05 -0.01
C ALA A 19 -2.75 4.46 0.43
N LYS A 20 -1.65 5.00 -0.13
CA LYS A 20 -1.19 6.36 0.15
C LYS A 20 -2.26 7.41 -0.12
N ALA A 21 -2.95 7.30 -1.25
CA ALA A 21 -3.97 8.26 -1.64
C ALA A 21 -5.21 8.20 -0.72
N VAL A 22 -5.65 7.00 -0.33
CA VAL A 22 -6.73 6.79 0.65
C VAL A 22 -6.37 7.47 1.97
N TYR A 23 -5.15 7.25 2.47
CA TYR A 23 -4.72 7.81 3.75
C TYR A 23 -4.56 9.33 3.68
N GLN A 24 -4.07 9.86 2.56
CA GLN A 24 -3.99 11.30 2.35
C GLN A 24 -5.39 11.93 2.35
N LYS A 25 -6.37 11.33 1.67
CA LYS A 25 -7.78 11.81 1.69
C LYS A 25 -8.35 11.87 3.10
N VAL A 26 -8.03 10.90 3.96
CA VAL A 26 -8.44 10.92 5.38
C VAL A 26 -7.82 12.12 6.11
N VAL A 27 -6.51 12.34 5.94
CA VAL A 27 -5.82 13.49 6.55
C VAL A 27 -6.36 14.82 6.05
N ASP A 28 -6.68 14.92 4.76
CA ASP A 28 -7.28 16.13 4.17
C ASP A 28 -8.70 16.39 4.73
N THR A 29 -9.44 15.32 5.08
CA THR A 29 -10.82 15.40 5.59
C THR A 29 -10.87 15.72 7.08
N PHE A 30 -10.03 15.08 7.91
CA PHE A 30 -10.13 15.16 9.37
C PHE A 30 -8.94 15.84 10.06
N GLY A 31 -7.98 16.33 9.28
CA GLY A 31 -6.70 16.81 9.76
C GLY A 31 -5.72 15.67 10.09
N PRO A 32 -4.50 16.00 10.54
CA PRO A 32 -3.47 15.01 10.84
C PRO A 32 -3.88 14.14 12.03
N ILE A 33 -4.19 12.87 11.77
CA ILE A 33 -4.55 11.87 12.77
C ILE A 33 -3.70 10.61 12.64
N SER A 34 -3.35 10.00 13.77
CA SER A 34 -2.66 8.70 13.82
C SER A 34 -3.66 7.58 13.49
N PRO A 35 -3.26 6.51 12.78
CA PRO A 35 -1.91 6.25 12.27
C PRO A 35 -1.61 6.80 10.86
N PHE A 36 -2.59 7.41 10.19
CA PHE A 36 -2.49 7.86 8.80
C PHE A 36 -1.25 8.69 8.50
N THR A 37 -0.89 9.65 9.35
CA THR A 37 0.22 10.58 9.07
C THR A 37 1.58 9.92 8.94
N TRP A 38 1.85 8.87 9.71
CA TRP A 38 3.12 8.15 9.60
C TRP A 38 3.05 7.02 8.58
N ILE A 39 1.88 6.38 8.42
CA ILE A 39 1.69 5.35 7.39
C ILE A 39 1.84 5.95 5.99
N ILE A 40 1.34 7.16 5.71
CA ILE A 40 1.59 7.86 4.42
C ILE A 40 3.09 7.96 4.08
N ARG A 41 3.95 8.14 5.09
CA ARG A 41 5.41 8.20 4.89
C ARG A 41 5.98 6.82 4.58
N ASP A 42 5.47 5.78 5.25
CA ASP A 42 5.83 4.39 4.95
C ASP A 42 5.39 4.01 3.52
N GLU A 43 4.16 4.36 3.10
CA GLU A 43 3.70 4.08 1.73
C GLU A 43 4.56 4.78 0.67
N GLN A 44 5.02 6.00 0.93
CA GLN A 44 5.95 6.66 0.01
C GLN A 44 7.28 5.89 -0.10
N MET A 45 7.74 5.29 1.00
CA MET A 45 8.92 4.42 0.98
C MET A 45 8.64 3.11 0.23
N HIS A 46 7.46 2.53 0.38
CA HIS A 46 7.03 1.34 -0.35
C HIS A 46 7.01 1.58 -1.87
N ILE A 47 6.38 2.67 -2.31
CA ILE A 47 6.38 3.14 -3.70
C ILE A 47 7.82 3.23 -4.22
N ASN A 48 8.73 3.84 -3.45
CA ASN A 48 10.13 3.98 -3.86
C ASN A 48 10.82 2.62 -4.03
N TRP A 49 10.53 1.64 -3.17
CA TRP A 49 11.09 0.29 -3.30
C TRP A 49 10.61 -0.41 -4.58
N VAL A 50 9.31 -0.35 -4.88
CA VAL A 50 8.75 -0.97 -6.09
C VAL A 50 9.22 -0.23 -7.34
N ALA A 51 9.27 1.10 -7.34
CA ALA A 51 9.80 1.91 -8.43
C ALA A 51 11.28 1.58 -8.73
N ASN A 52 12.09 1.33 -7.70
CA ASN A 52 13.46 0.89 -7.87
C ASN A 52 13.56 -0.50 -8.52
N LEU A 53 12.67 -1.44 -8.18
CA LEU A 53 12.59 -2.73 -8.86
C LEU A 53 12.18 -2.58 -10.33
N LEU A 54 11.14 -1.78 -10.62
CA LEU A 54 10.71 -1.48 -11.99
C LEU A 54 11.89 -0.92 -12.81
N GLY A 55 12.58 0.09 -12.28
CA GLY A 55 13.76 0.68 -12.91
C GLY A 55 14.91 -0.31 -13.10
N LYS A 56 15.20 -1.16 -12.10
CA LYS A 56 16.23 -2.21 -12.20
C LYS A 56 15.97 -3.17 -13.36
N TYR A 57 14.72 -3.46 -13.66
CA TYR A 57 14.35 -4.35 -14.77
C TYR A 57 14.00 -3.62 -16.07
N GLY A 58 14.25 -2.31 -16.16
CA GLY A 58 13.97 -1.52 -17.37
C GLY A 58 12.48 -1.36 -17.68
N LEU A 59 11.61 -1.52 -16.68
CA LEU A 59 10.18 -1.27 -16.81
C LEU A 59 9.87 0.20 -16.49
N PRO A 60 8.93 0.82 -17.22
CA PRO A 60 8.45 2.15 -16.88
C PRO A 60 7.72 2.12 -15.53
N VAL A 61 7.85 3.19 -14.77
CA VAL A 61 7.04 3.42 -13.56
C VAL A 61 5.68 3.96 -14.00
N PRO A 62 4.56 3.25 -13.75
CA PRO A 62 3.23 3.78 -14.06
C PRO A 62 2.96 5.09 -13.30
N PRO A 63 2.26 6.06 -13.90
CA PRO A 63 1.90 7.29 -13.19
C PRO A 63 0.89 7.00 -12.06
N ASP A 64 1.02 7.71 -10.95
CA ASP A 64 0.06 7.66 -9.84
C ASP A 64 -1.29 8.24 -10.29
N ARG A 65 -2.26 7.35 -10.53
CA ARG A 65 -3.63 7.72 -10.92
C ARG A 65 -4.54 8.06 -9.75
N TRP A 66 -4.13 7.74 -8.52
CA TRP A 66 -4.94 7.81 -7.31
C TRP A 66 -4.75 9.12 -6.55
N ALA A 67 -3.59 9.76 -6.67
CA ALA A 67 -3.31 11.05 -6.06
C ALA A 67 -4.41 12.09 -6.37
N GLY A 68 -5.11 12.54 -5.32
CA GLY A 68 -6.22 13.51 -5.43
C GLY A 68 -7.51 12.98 -6.06
N ASN A 69 -7.56 11.70 -6.44
CA ASN A 69 -8.68 11.09 -7.18
C ASN A 69 -9.42 10.00 -6.38
N ILE A 70 -9.31 10.02 -5.04
CA ILE A 70 -10.06 9.12 -4.18
C ILE A 70 -11.51 9.61 -4.04
N THR A 71 -12.44 8.77 -4.50
CA THR A 71 -13.89 9.02 -4.42
C THR A 71 -14.53 8.51 -3.12
N LEU A 72 -13.75 7.89 -2.24
CA LEU A 72 -14.23 7.45 -0.94
C LEU A 72 -14.55 8.66 -0.07
N GLU A 73 -15.74 8.63 0.52
CA GLU A 73 -16.18 9.61 1.49
C GLU A 73 -16.17 9.01 2.89
N PHE A 74 -15.68 9.78 3.85
CA PHE A 74 -15.55 9.35 5.24
C PHE A 74 -16.49 10.14 6.13
N THR A 75 -17.34 9.43 6.86
CA THR A 75 -18.35 10.02 7.76
C THR A 75 -17.85 10.21 9.19
N SER A 76 -16.79 9.50 9.57
CA SER A 76 -16.14 9.64 10.89
C SER A 76 -14.69 9.16 10.88
N LYS A 77 -13.91 9.59 11.88
CA LYS A 77 -12.54 9.11 12.10
C LYS A 77 -12.50 7.59 12.37
N GLN A 78 -13.48 7.07 13.10
CA GLN A 78 -13.58 5.64 13.38
C GLN A 78 -13.80 4.84 12.10
N GLN A 79 -14.72 5.29 11.23
CA GLN A 79 -14.94 4.67 9.92
C GLN A 79 -13.66 4.72 9.06
N ALA A 80 -12.95 5.85 9.05
CA ALA A 80 -11.69 5.95 8.34
C ALA A 80 -10.67 4.92 8.82
N CYS A 81 -10.55 4.69 10.14
CA CYS A 81 -9.65 3.68 10.68
C CYS A 81 -10.08 2.25 10.35
N GLN A 82 -11.38 1.98 10.27
CA GLN A 82 -11.90 0.69 9.79
C GLN A 82 -11.55 0.46 8.31
N VAL A 83 -11.67 1.50 7.47
CA VAL A 83 -11.27 1.45 6.06
C VAL A 83 -9.77 1.22 5.93
N GLY A 84 -8.95 1.89 6.75
CA GLY A 84 -7.50 1.64 6.79
C GLY A 84 -7.17 0.20 7.17
N ALA A 85 -7.82 -0.36 8.19
CA ALA A 85 -7.62 -1.76 8.57
C ALA A 85 -8.03 -2.73 7.44
N ALA A 86 -9.13 -2.47 6.75
CA ALA A 86 -9.55 -3.26 5.60
C ALA A 86 -8.55 -3.17 4.44
N ALA A 87 -8.04 -1.96 4.16
CA ALA A 87 -7.04 -1.74 3.11
C ALA A 87 -5.74 -2.49 3.39
N GLU A 88 -5.21 -2.44 4.62
CA GLU A 88 -3.98 -3.17 5.00
C GLU A 88 -4.15 -4.69 4.97
N SER A 89 -5.32 -5.19 5.39
CA SER A 89 -5.61 -6.62 5.29
C SER A 89 -5.67 -7.08 3.83
N TYR A 90 -6.25 -6.26 2.96
CA TYR A 90 -6.32 -6.53 1.51
C TYR A 90 -4.93 -6.45 0.86
N ASN A 91 -4.16 -5.42 1.14
CA ASN A 91 -2.82 -5.23 0.60
C ASN A 91 -1.92 -6.43 0.97
N ALA A 92 -1.95 -6.87 2.24
CA ALA A 92 -1.23 -8.07 2.66
C ALA A 92 -1.69 -9.35 1.92
N SER A 93 -2.98 -9.49 1.60
CA SER A 93 -3.45 -10.66 0.83
C SER A 93 -3.02 -10.62 -0.64
N VAL A 94 -2.96 -9.42 -1.25
CA VAL A 94 -2.45 -9.26 -2.63
C VAL A 94 -1.03 -9.79 -2.74
N TYR A 95 -0.15 -9.46 -1.78
CA TYR A 95 1.21 -10.01 -1.76
C TYR A 95 1.26 -11.53 -1.51
N ASP A 96 0.39 -12.08 -0.66
CA ASP A 96 0.31 -13.54 -0.46
C ASP A 96 -0.11 -14.28 -1.74
N GLU A 97 -0.99 -13.70 -2.54
CA GLU A 97 -1.39 -14.27 -3.84
C GLU A 97 -0.27 -14.18 -4.88
N MET A 98 0.53 -13.11 -4.85
CA MET A 98 1.61 -12.89 -5.81
C MET A 98 2.86 -13.72 -5.54
N LEU A 99 3.29 -13.79 -4.28
CA LEU A 99 4.57 -14.39 -3.88
C LEU A 99 4.83 -15.81 -4.42
N PRO A 100 3.86 -16.75 -4.46
CA PRO A 100 4.09 -18.11 -4.96
C PRO A 100 4.50 -18.20 -6.43
N GLN A 101 4.22 -17.15 -7.21
CA GLN A 101 4.48 -17.11 -8.67
C GLN A 101 5.70 -16.24 -9.03
N VAL A 102 6.32 -15.58 -8.05
CA VAL A 102 7.54 -14.79 -8.22
C VAL A 102 8.77 -15.67 -8.03
N THR A 103 9.78 -15.50 -8.87
CA THR A 103 11.03 -16.29 -8.84
C THR A 103 12.27 -15.42 -8.60
N HIS A 104 12.23 -14.13 -8.94
CA HIS A 104 13.35 -13.22 -8.68
C HIS A 104 13.45 -12.91 -7.18
N THR A 105 14.61 -13.20 -6.59
CA THR A 105 14.81 -13.20 -5.14
C THR A 105 14.70 -11.82 -4.50
N ASP A 106 15.05 -10.77 -5.21
CA ASP A 106 14.87 -9.37 -4.80
C ASP A 106 13.39 -8.94 -4.84
N ILE A 107 12.62 -9.37 -5.85
CA ILE A 107 11.17 -9.16 -5.89
C ILE A 107 10.51 -9.90 -4.72
N ILE A 108 10.85 -11.18 -4.49
CA ILE A 108 10.38 -11.97 -3.34
C ILE A 108 10.70 -11.24 -2.02
N SER A 109 11.91 -10.72 -1.89
CA SER A 109 12.33 -10.00 -0.67
C SER A 109 11.53 -8.73 -0.42
N ILE A 110 11.32 -7.91 -1.46
CA ILE A 110 10.54 -6.66 -1.32
C ILE A 110 9.06 -6.97 -1.10
N PHE A 111 8.45 -7.87 -1.86
CA PHE A 111 7.04 -8.24 -1.69
C PHE A 111 6.77 -8.87 -0.32
N GLY A 112 7.66 -9.75 0.15
CA GLY A 112 7.56 -10.30 1.50
C GLY A 112 7.64 -9.21 2.57
N ARG A 113 8.52 -8.22 2.40
CA ARG A 113 8.63 -7.09 3.32
C ARG A 113 7.38 -6.19 3.31
N LEU A 114 6.82 -5.89 2.14
CA LEU A 114 5.61 -5.08 1.99
C LEU A 114 4.40 -5.76 2.63
N ARG A 115 4.23 -7.07 2.37
CA ARG A 115 3.25 -7.90 3.05
C ARG A 115 3.38 -7.82 4.57
N ASP A 116 4.60 -8.03 5.08
CA ASP A 116 4.84 -8.12 6.52
C ASP A 116 4.62 -6.77 7.21
N ILE A 117 4.98 -5.67 6.57
CA ILE A 117 4.70 -4.31 7.09
C ILE A 117 3.19 -4.08 7.13
N SER A 118 2.48 -4.34 6.04
CA SER A 118 1.01 -4.19 5.97
C SER A 118 0.33 -5.02 7.07
N ARG A 119 0.70 -6.30 7.17
CA ARG A 119 0.08 -7.27 8.09
C ARG A 119 0.43 -7.06 9.56
N TYR A 120 1.70 -6.83 9.87
CA TYR A 120 2.19 -6.90 11.25
C TYR A 120 2.50 -5.52 11.85
N ARG A 121 2.44 -4.45 11.05
CA ARG A 121 2.69 -3.08 11.53
C ARG A 121 1.54 -2.13 11.25
N HIS A 122 1.06 -2.04 10.01
CA HIS A 122 0.01 -1.08 9.65
C HIS A 122 -1.38 -1.55 10.09
N LEU A 123 -1.75 -2.79 9.77
CA LEU A 123 -3.04 -3.37 10.16
C LEU A 123 -3.32 -3.27 11.68
N PRO A 124 -2.40 -3.68 12.58
CA PRO A 124 -2.63 -3.53 14.03
C PRO A 124 -2.81 -2.08 14.47
N ALA A 125 -2.10 -1.13 13.84
CA ALA A 125 -2.24 0.29 14.16
C ALA A 125 -3.63 0.83 13.77
N PHE A 126 -4.15 0.43 12.60
CA PHE A 126 -5.51 0.79 12.22
C PHE A 126 -6.57 0.09 13.05
N GLN A 127 -6.37 -1.18 13.42
CA GLN A 127 -7.26 -1.89 14.33
C GLN A 127 -7.34 -1.20 15.70
N GLN A 128 -6.20 -0.75 16.24
CA GLN A 128 -6.17 0.03 17.48
C GLN A 128 -6.91 1.37 17.33
N CYS A 129 -6.73 2.07 16.20
CA CYS A 129 -7.48 3.29 15.95
C CYS A 129 -9.00 3.07 15.79
N ALA A 130 -9.41 1.98 15.15
CA ALA A 130 -10.83 1.66 14.98
C ALA A 130 -11.55 1.34 16.31
N ALA A 131 -10.78 0.89 17.31
CA ALA A 131 -11.25 0.57 18.66
C ALA A 131 -11.21 1.76 19.64
N SER A 132 -10.69 2.92 19.22
CA SER A 132 -10.61 4.14 20.05
C SER A 132 -11.83 5.04 19.95
#